data_AF-A0AAC8ZRI4-F1
#
_entry.id   AF-A0AAC8ZRI4-F1
#
_cell.length_a   1.000
_cell.length_b   1.000
_cell.length_c   1.000
_cell.angle_alpha   90.00
_cell.angle_beta   90.00
_cell.angle_gamma   90.00
#
_symmetry.space_group_name_H-M   'P 1'
#
loop_
_entity.id
_entity.type
_entity.pdbx_description
1 polymer ?
#
loop_
_entity_poly.entity_id
_entity_poly.type
_entity_poly.pdbx_seq_one_letter_code
_entity_poly.pdbx_strand_id
1 'polypeptide(L)'
;MKSHFAAAMLMLFACNAVAESDALIQIKRSPEVICADNSKKDQCQETVKALIYAVNSIASLNATCESNKELRQHMNQKLKDQCDSAKEISEYAKHLQ
;
A
#
# COMPACT_ATOMS: atom_id res chain seq x y z
N MET A 1 -47.65 -14.93 21.02
CA MET A 1 -46.91 -14.04 20.09
C MET A 1 -45.69 -13.41 20.78
N LYS A 2 -44.59 -14.13 21.05
CA LYS A 2 -43.39 -13.53 21.67
C LYS A 2 -42.10 -14.34 21.43
N SER A 3 -41.73 -14.69 20.19
CA SER A 3 -40.41 -15.34 19.97
C SER A 3 -39.73 -15.13 18.61
N HIS A 4 -40.26 -14.32 17.70
CA HIS A 4 -39.65 -14.18 16.35
C HIS A 4 -38.85 -12.89 16.13
N PHE A 5 -38.88 -11.93 17.06
CA PHE A 5 -38.19 -10.64 16.88
C PHE A 5 -36.72 -10.64 17.32
N ALA A 6 -36.28 -11.60 18.14
CA ALA A 6 -34.90 -11.61 18.66
C ALA A 6 -33.88 -12.22 17.66
N ALA A 7 -34.31 -13.15 16.80
CA ALA A 7 -33.41 -13.84 15.88
C ALA A 7 -32.98 -12.98 14.68
N ALA A 8 -33.82 -12.04 14.25
CA ALA A 8 -33.53 -11.17 13.11
C ALA A 8 -32.46 -10.10 13.41
N MET A 9 -32.28 -9.73 14.68
CA MET A 9 -31.33 -8.68 15.09
C MET A 9 -29.89 -9.21 15.24
N LEU A 10 -29.71 -10.51 15.49
CA LEU A 10 -28.40 -11.15 15.64
C LEU A 10 -27.67 -11.40 14.31
N MET A 11 -28.37 -11.44 13.18
CA MET A 11 -27.75 -11.65 11.86
C MET A 11 -27.18 -10.37 11.23
N LEU A 12 -27.46 -9.18 11.79
CA LEU A 12 -26.95 -7.91 11.25
C LEU A 12 -25.50 -7.60 11.67
N PHE A 13 -24.93 -8.36 12.61
CA PHE A 13 -23.54 -8.16 13.08
C PHE A 13 -22.50 -9.03 12.36
N ALA A 14 -22.90 -9.99 11.52
CA ALA A 14 -21.98 -10.94 10.91
C ALA A 14 -21.34 -10.47 9.58
N CYS A 15 -21.76 -9.34 9.01
CA CYS A 15 -21.37 -8.94 7.64
C CYS A 15 -20.31 -7.83 7.55
N ASN A 16 -19.42 -7.69 8.54
CA ASN A 16 -18.26 -6.81 8.44
C ASN A 16 -16.91 -7.55 8.53
N ALA A 17 -16.88 -8.83 8.15
CA ALA A 17 -15.61 -9.47 7.82
C ALA A 17 -15.14 -8.91 6.47
N VAL A 18 -14.42 -7.79 6.50
CA VAL A 18 -13.68 -7.28 5.34
C VAL A 18 -12.66 -8.36 5.00
N ALA A 19 -12.97 -9.19 4.00
CA ALA A 19 -12.03 -10.17 3.49
C ALA A 19 -10.81 -9.42 2.96
N GLU A 20 -9.71 -9.52 3.70
CA GLU A 20 -8.44 -8.99 3.27
C GLU A 20 -8.05 -9.68 1.96
N SER A 21 -7.64 -8.94 0.93
CA SER A 21 -7.28 -9.55 -0.35
C SER A 21 -6.03 -10.41 -0.20
N ASP A 22 -5.95 -11.51 -0.95
CA ASP A 22 -4.77 -12.40 -0.95
C ASP A 22 -3.47 -11.64 -1.25
N ALA A 23 -3.55 -10.61 -2.11
CA ALA A 23 -2.43 -9.72 -2.39
C ALA A 23 -1.98 -8.93 -1.15
N LEU A 24 -2.92 -8.39 -0.37
CA LEU A 24 -2.60 -7.64 0.85
C LEU A 24 -2.01 -8.56 1.93
N ILE A 25 -2.53 -9.79 2.07
CA ILE A 25 -1.98 -10.80 2.98
C ILE A 25 -0.54 -11.13 2.61
N GLN A 26 -0.25 -11.33 1.32
CA GLN A 26 1.11 -11.59 0.85
C GLN A 26 2.06 -10.42 1.12
N ILE A 27 1.63 -9.18 0.85
CA ILE A 27 2.43 -7.99 1.14
C ILE A 27 2.74 -7.90 2.65
N LYS A 28 1.76 -8.13 3.52
CA LYS A 28 1.96 -8.11 4.98
C LYS A 28 2.93 -9.18 5.46
N ARG A 29 2.93 -10.38 4.85
CA ARG A 29 3.84 -11.48 5.20
C ARG A 29 5.21 -11.35 4.56
N SER A 30 5.37 -10.52 3.53
CA SER A 30 6.62 -10.42 2.78
C SER A 30 7.87 -10.09 3.62
N PRO A 31 7.83 -9.21 4.65
CA PRO A 31 9.02 -8.98 5.47
C PRO A 31 9.44 -10.24 6.25
N GLU A 32 8.47 -11.01 6.75
CA GLU A 32 8.75 -12.24 7.49
C GLU A 32 9.38 -13.30 6.59
N VAL A 33 8.83 -13.48 5.39
CA VAL A 33 9.30 -14.47 4.40
C VAL A 33 10.68 -14.09 3.85
N ILE A 34 10.88 -12.83 3.45
CA ILE A 34 12.15 -12.35 2.88
C ILE A 34 13.29 -12.46 3.89
N CYS A 35 13.00 -12.24 5.17
CA CYS A 35 14.02 -12.20 6.22
C CYS A 35 14.15 -13.49 7.03
N ALA A 36 13.51 -14.60 6.60
CA ALA A 36 13.40 -15.83 7.39
C ALA A 36 14.76 -16.36 7.88
N ASP A 37 15.76 -16.37 6.99
CA ASP A 37 17.10 -16.91 7.26
C ASP A 37 18.15 -15.82 7.57
N ASN A 38 17.72 -14.58 7.77
CA ASN A 38 18.64 -13.48 8.05
C ASN A 38 19.10 -13.50 9.52
N SER A 39 20.42 -13.52 9.75
CA SER A 39 21.03 -13.47 11.09
C SER A 39 20.61 -12.26 11.94
N LYS A 40 20.11 -11.20 11.32
CA LYS A 40 19.53 -10.00 11.94
C LYS A 40 18.08 -9.81 11.51
N LYS A 41 17.25 -10.82 11.76
CA LYS A 41 15.84 -10.89 11.31
C LYS A 41 15.05 -9.61 11.52
N ASP A 42 15.06 -9.04 12.74
CA ASP A 42 14.28 -7.83 13.05
C ASP A 42 14.75 -6.61 12.23
N GLN A 43 16.06 -6.39 12.13
CA GLN A 43 16.60 -5.29 11.34
C GLN A 43 16.30 -5.46 9.84
N CYS A 44 16.35 -6.69 9.34
CA CYS A 44 15.94 -7.01 7.97
C CYS A 44 14.46 -6.67 7.76
N GLN A 45 13.58 -7.11 8.66
CA GLN A 45 12.14 -6.85 8.54
C GLN A 45 11.80 -5.37 8.56
N GLU A 46 12.41 -4.59 9.46
CA GLU A 46 12.21 -3.14 9.50
C GLU A 46 12.69 -2.46 8.21
N THR A 47 13.80 -2.93 7.65
CA THR A 47 14.31 -2.42 6.36
C THR A 47 13.35 -2.75 5.21
N VAL A 48 12.83 -3.97 5.14
CA VAL A 48 11.85 -4.37 4.11
C VAL A 48 10.55 -3.57 4.25
N LYS A 49 10.04 -3.37 5.47
CA LYS A 49 8.86 -2.53 5.72
C LYS A 49 9.09 -1.09 5.25
N ALA A 50 10.24 -0.51 5.57
CA ALA A 50 10.62 0.84 5.14
C ALA A 50 10.70 0.95 3.61
N LEU A 51 11.24 -0.08 2.94
CA LEU A 51 11.29 -0.14 1.48
C LEU A 51 9.88 -0.19 0.87
N ILE A 52 9.01 -1.07 1.36
CA ILE A 52 7.61 -1.17 0.89
C ILE A 52 6.90 0.17 1.05
N TYR A 53 7.07 0.83 2.21
CA TYR A 53 6.49 2.15 2.44
C TYR A 53 7.01 3.19 1.44
N ALA A 54 8.33 3.27 1.23
CA ALA A 54 8.95 4.21 0.30
C ALA A 54 8.46 4.00 -1.14
N VAL A 55 8.41 2.75 -1.61
CA VAL A 55 7.90 2.42 -2.96
C VAL A 55 6.44 2.83 -3.11
N ASN A 56 5.59 2.57 -2.10
CA ASN A 56 4.19 2.97 -2.13
C ASN A 56 4.03 4.51 -2.14
N SER A 57 4.81 5.23 -1.32
CA SER A 57 4.77 6.70 -1.30
C SER A 57 5.21 7.29 -2.65
N ILE A 58 6.24 6.74 -3.27
CA ILE A 58 6.73 7.18 -4.59
C ILE A 58 5.70 6.88 -5.68
N ALA A 59 5.13 5.68 -5.70
CA ALA A 59 4.09 5.30 -6.66
C ALA A 59 2.85 6.20 -6.53
N SER A 60 2.44 6.50 -5.29
CA SER A 60 1.34 7.43 -5.03
C SER A 60 1.65 8.84 -5.51
N LEU A 61 2.86 9.36 -5.24
CA LEU A 61 3.29 10.67 -5.71
C LEU A 61 3.28 10.74 -7.23
N ASN A 62 3.86 9.75 -7.91
CA ASN A 62 3.87 9.66 -9.36
C ASN A 62 2.44 9.63 -9.93
N ALA A 63 1.54 8.81 -9.37
CA ALA A 63 0.14 8.77 -9.78
C ALA A 63 -0.54 10.13 -9.62
N THR A 64 -0.31 10.83 -8.51
CA THR A 64 -0.84 12.19 -8.30
C THR A 64 -0.30 13.16 -9.35
N CYS A 65 1.00 13.16 -9.61
CA CYS A 65 1.63 14.04 -10.60
C CYS A 65 1.13 13.78 -12.02
N GLU A 66 0.90 12.52 -12.40
CA GLU A 66 0.42 12.14 -13.74
C GLU A 66 -1.09 12.31 -13.92
N SER A 67 -1.88 12.22 -12.83
CA SER A 67 -3.34 12.30 -12.88
C SER A 67 -3.89 13.68 -13.29
N ASN A 68 -3.09 14.75 -13.17
CA ASN A 68 -3.52 16.08 -13.52
C ASN A 68 -2.39 16.91 -14.18
N LYS A 69 -2.44 16.99 -15.51
CA LYS A 69 -1.48 17.76 -16.31
C LYS A 69 -1.56 19.28 -16.08
N GLU A 70 -2.73 19.79 -15.69
CA GLU A 70 -2.90 21.22 -15.35
C GLU A 70 -2.22 21.55 -14.02
N LEU A 71 -2.26 20.63 -13.05
CA LEU A 71 -1.59 20.78 -11.77
C LEU A 71 -0.10 21.09 -11.94
N ARG A 72 0.55 20.46 -12.94
CA ARG A 72 1.97 20.67 -13.26
C ARG A 72 2.30 22.12 -13.65
N GLN A 73 1.37 22.86 -14.25
CA GLN A 73 1.58 24.27 -14.60
C GLN A 73 1.67 25.17 -13.35
N HIS A 74 0.99 24.78 -12.27
CA HIS A 74 0.96 25.52 -11.00
C HIS A 74 2.01 25.06 -9.99
N MET A 75 2.77 24.00 -10.28
CA MET A 75 3.83 23.51 -9.41
C MET A 75 5.06 24.43 -9.44
N ASN A 76 5.66 24.64 -8.27
CA ASN A 76 7.00 25.20 -8.20
C ASN A 76 8.04 24.20 -8.75
N GLN A 77 9.26 24.68 -9.03
CA GLN A 77 10.30 23.85 -9.65
C GLN A 77 10.66 22.63 -8.80
N LYS A 78 10.79 22.80 -7.48
CA LYS A 78 11.11 21.70 -6.56
C LYS A 78 10.09 20.57 -6.64
N LEU A 79 8.79 20.90 -6.70
CA LEU A 79 7.73 19.90 -6.80
C LEU A 79 7.73 19.22 -8.18
N LYS A 80 8.05 19.95 -9.26
CA LYS A 80 8.25 19.35 -10.59
C LYS A 80 9.39 18.34 -10.57
N ASP A 81 10.52 18.69 -9.98
CA ASP A 81 11.67 17.80 -9.86
C ASP A 81 11.33 16.54 -9.04
N GLN A 82 10.58 16.70 -7.94
CA GLN A 82 10.08 15.56 -7.15
C GLN A 82 9.14 14.65 -7.94
N CYS A 83 8.26 15.21 -8.76
CA CYS A 83 7.39 14.43 -9.65
C CYS A 83 8.21 13.68 -10.71
N ASP A 84 9.20 14.33 -11.32
CA ASP A 84 10.05 13.72 -12.35
C ASP A 84 10.92 12.59 -11.77
N SER A 85 11.50 12.79 -10.57
CA SER A 85 12.17 11.71 -9.84
C SER A 85 11.23 10.57 -9.48
N ALA A 86 10.00 10.88 -9.01
CA ALA A 86 9.03 9.85 -8.65
C ALA A 86 8.61 9.01 -9.87
N LYS A 87 8.51 9.64 -11.04
CA LYS A 87 8.28 8.97 -12.32
C LYS A 87 9.43 8.06 -12.69
N GLU A 88 10.67 8.55 -12.69
CA GLU A 88 11.86 7.77 -13.02
C GLU A 88 12.01 6.54 -12.10
N ILE A 89 11.84 6.72 -10.79
CA ILE A 89 11.91 5.62 -9.82
C ILE A 89 10.77 4.62 -10.05
N SER A 90 9.56 5.10 -10.35
CA SER A 90 8.42 4.21 -10.65
C SER A 90 8.62 3.41 -11.94
N GLU A 91 9.25 4.02 -12.96
CA GLU A 91 9.59 3.34 -14.21
C GLU A 91 10.68 2.28 -13.99
N TYR A 92 11.73 2.62 -13.24
CA TYR A 92 12.75 1.64 -12.85
C TYR A 92 12.15 0.47 -12.04
N ALA A 93 11.28 0.74 -11.07
CA ALA A 93 10.65 -0.29 -10.24
C ALA A 93 9.81 -1.29 -11.07
N LYS A 94 9.18 -0.84 -12.17
CA LYS A 94 8.46 -1.72 -13.10
C LYS A 94 9.39 -2.68 -13.84
N HIS A 95 10.66 -2.32 -14.04
CA HIS A 95 11.65 -3.19 -14.68
C HIS A 95 12.23 -4.26 -13.74
N LEU A 96 11.96 -4.18 -12.44
CA LEU A 96 12.36 -5.19 -11.46
C LEU A 96 11.36 -6.35 -11.33
N GLN A 97 10.17 -6.21 -11.91
CA GLN A 97 9.11 -7.22 -11.96
C GLN A 97 9.28 -8.13 -13.18
#